data_AF-A0A1E7W641-F1
#
_entry.id   AF-A0A1E7W641-F1
#
_cell.length_a   1.000
_cell.length_b   1.000
_cell.length_c   1.000
_cell.angle_alpha   90.00
_cell.angle_beta   90.00
_cell.angle_gamma   90.00
#
_symmetry.space_group_name_H-M   'P 1'
#
loop_
_entity.id
_entity.type
_entity.pdbx_description
1 polymer ?
#
loop_
_entity_poly.entity_id
_entity_poly.type
_entity_poly.pdbx_seq_one_letter_code
_entity_poly.pdbx_strand_id
1 'polypeptide(L)'
;MQTAINIICWLWAGWVAFNLLMVALVATALPVHQAHFDGFRARLPTWLPTLLTADEIAAVTSHENGHRHHLHVWTNLMLRCLFLNPGARRRRRQELEADDYAVANGHGCHMASALRKLSNHPDDIFRAERLERM
;
A
#
# COMPACT_ATOMS: atom_id res chain seq x y z
N MET A 1 -2.67 36.46 21.20
CA MET A 1 -2.93 35.85 19.88
C MET A 1 -1.70 35.13 19.33
N GLN A 2 -0.54 35.80 19.24
CA GLN A 2 0.71 35.18 18.75
C GLN A 2 1.11 33.90 19.51
N THR A 3 1.04 33.90 20.83
CA THR A 3 1.39 32.73 21.65
C THR A 3 0.50 31.52 21.35
N ALA A 4 -0.81 31.74 21.14
CA ALA A 4 -1.75 30.67 20.82
C ALA A 4 -1.48 30.09 19.43
N ILE A 5 -1.22 30.94 18.44
CA ILE A 5 -0.84 30.52 17.08
C ILE A 5 0.44 29.69 17.12
N ASN A 6 1.47 30.16 17.84
CA ASN A 6 2.73 29.43 17.99
C ASN A 6 2.53 28.04 18.61
N ILE A 7 1.70 27.93 19.66
CA ILE A 7 1.39 26.64 20.29
C ILE A 7 0.73 25.69 19.28
N ILE A 8 -0.27 26.16 18.52
CA ILE A 8 -0.94 25.35 17.50
C ILE A 8 0.05 24.88 16.42
N CYS A 9 0.92 25.77 15.94
CA CYS A 9 1.95 25.43 14.96
C CYS A 9 2.91 24.36 15.49
N TRP A 10 3.35 24.46 16.74
CA TRP A 10 4.25 23.45 17.34
C TRP A 10 3.57 22.10 17.54
N LEU A 11 2.30 22.09 17.96
CA LEU A 11 1.53 20.85 18.08
C LEU A 11 1.36 20.17 16.72
N TRP A 12 1.07 20.94 15.68
CA TRP A 12 0.98 20.42 14.31
C TRP A 12 2.34 19.93 13.80
N ALA A 13 3.42 20.67 14.02
CA ALA A 13 4.77 20.24 13.63
C ALA A 13 5.17 18.94 14.34
N GLY A 14 4.86 18.81 15.64
CA GLY A 14 5.03 17.56 16.38
C GLY A 14 4.23 16.40 15.80
N TRP A 15 2.98 16.63 15.40
CA TRP A 15 2.13 15.64 14.73
C TRP A 15 2.72 15.17 13.39
N VAL A 16 3.20 16.10 12.55
CA VAL A 16 3.86 15.78 11.28
C VAL A 16 5.12 14.95 11.52
N ALA A 17 5.98 15.38 12.44
CA ALA A 17 7.21 14.68 12.80
C ALA A 17 6.93 13.25 13.29
N PHE A 18 5.92 13.08 14.14
CA PHE A 18 5.48 11.77 14.61
C PHE A 18 5.05 10.85 13.47
N ASN A 19 4.22 11.33 12.53
CA ASN A 19 3.77 10.50 11.40
C ASN A 19 4.92 10.11 10.46
N LEU A 20 5.87 11.01 10.22
CA LEU A 20 7.09 10.70 9.45
C LEU A 20 7.94 9.64 10.15
N LEU A 21 8.12 9.77 11.47
CA LEU A 21 8.83 8.78 12.28
C LEU A 21 8.15 7.41 12.19
N MET A 22 6.82 7.36 12.24
CA MET A 22 6.08 6.10 12.13
C MET A 22 6.29 5.41 10.77
N VAL A 23 6.35 6.16 9.66
CA VAL A 23 6.67 5.58 8.33
C VAL A 23 8.08 4.99 8.33
N ALA A 24 9.06 5.72 8.87
CA ALA A 24 10.44 5.24 8.96
C ALA A 24 10.54 3.98 9.85
N LEU A 25 9.84 3.95 10.98
CA LEU A 25 9.81 2.81 11.89
C LEU A 25 9.21 1.57 11.23
N VAL A 26 8.07 1.70 10.57
CA VAL A 26 7.43 0.59 9.83
C VAL A 26 8.36 0.05 8.74
N ALA A 27 9.03 0.95 8.00
CA ALA A 27 9.96 0.57 6.93
C ALA A 27 11.24 -0.11 7.44
N THR A 28 11.62 0.03 8.71
CA THR A 28 12.93 -0.44 9.20
C THR A 28 12.86 -1.52 10.27
N ALA A 29 11.92 -1.41 11.21
CA ALA A 29 11.94 -2.20 12.43
C ALA A 29 10.82 -3.25 12.51
N LEU A 30 9.73 -3.09 11.76
CA LEU A 30 8.58 -3.98 11.88
C LEU A 30 8.72 -5.23 10.98
N PRO A 31 8.31 -6.41 11.49
CA PRO A 31 8.26 -7.63 10.70
C PRO A 31 7.21 -7.52 9.57
N VAL A 32 7.51 -8.17 8.45
CA VAL A 32 6.64 -8.21 7.27
C VAL A 32 5.77 -9.45 7.36
N HIS A 33 4.47 -9.27 7.57
CA HIS A 33 3.51 -10.38 7.62
C HIS A 33 2.75 -10.58 6.32
N GLN A 34 2.57 -9.51 5.55
CA GLN A 34 1.87 -9.49 4.27
C GLN A 34 2.68 -8.68 3.26
N ALA A 35 2.51 -8.98 1.97
CA ALA A 35 3.07 -8.15 0.91
C ALA A 35 2.50 -6.74 1.04
N HIS A 36 3.38 -5.74 1.05
CA HIS A 36 3.00 -4.33 1.06
C HIS A 36 4.16 -3.44 0.60
N PHE A 37 3.82 -2.24 0.15
CA PHE A 37 4.78 -1.17 -0.10
C PHE A 37 4.94 -0.31 1.17
N ASP A 38 6.18 -0.20 1.68
CA ASP A 38 6.48 0.51 2.93
C ASP A 38 6.69 2.03 2.77
N GLY A 39 6.57 2.56 1.55
CA GLY A 39 6.90 3.94 1.19
C GLY A 39 8.22 4.07 0.44
N PHE A 40 9.12 3.09 0.59
CA PHE A 40 10.43 3.08 -0.05
C PHE A 40 10.60 1.89 -1.01
N ARG A 41 10.14 0.70 -0.60
CA ARG A 41 10.27 -0.53 -1.38
C ARG A 41 9.11 -1.49 -1.15
N ALA A 42 8.93 -2.41 -2.09
CA ALA A 42 8.07 -3.56 -1.90
C ALA A 42 8.67 -4.48 -0.83
N ARG A 43 7.84 -4.89 0.13
CA ARG A 43 8.20 -5.78 1.23
C ARG A 43 7.37 -7.02 1.14
N LEU A 44 8.03 -8.16 0.94
CA LEU A 44 7.40 -9.47 0.83
C LEU A 44 7.73 -10.31 2.07
N PRO A 45 6.77 -11.06 2.62
CA PRO A 45 7.04 -11.94 3.74
C PRO A 45 7.84 -13.17 3.29
N THR A 46 8.65 -13.73 4.19
CA THR A 46 9.53 -14.87 3.89
C THR A 46 8.79 -16.16 3.55
N TRP A 47 7.54 -16.28 3.97
CA TRP A 47 6.68 -17.42 3.65
C TRP A 47 6.07 -17.33 2.24
N LEU A 48 6.07 -16.16 1.59
CA LEU A 48 5.40 -15.97 0.29
C LEU A 48 5.84 -17.00 -0.78
N PRO A 49 7.14 -17.33 -0.91
CA PRO A 49 7.60 -18.30 -1.91
C PRO A 49 7.18 -19.75 -1.65
N THR A 50 6.64 -20.07 -0.47
CA THR A 50 6.10 -21.41 -0.21
C THR A 50 4.67 -21.56 -0.73
N LEU A 51 3.98 -20.45 -1.03
CA LEU A 51 2.60 -20.41 -1.50
C LEU A 51 2.49 -20.03 -2.98
N LEU A 52 3.34 -19.09 -3.44
CA LEU A 52 3.26 -18.50 -4.77
C LEU A 52 4.42 -18.96 -5.66
N THR A 53 4.14 -19.10 -6.95
CA THR A 53 5.13 -19.32 -8.02
C THR A 53 5.96 -18.07 -8.26
N ALA A 54 7.08 -18.20 -8.99
CA ALA A 54 7.93 -17.07 -9.33
C ALA A 54 7.16 -15.96 -10.10
N ASP A 55 6.28 -16.34 -11.03
CA ASP A 55 5.50 -15.39 -11.82
C ASP A 55 4.43 -14.67 -10.98
N GLU A 56 3.82 -15.38 -10.03
CA GLU A 56 2.87 -14.79 -9.07
C GLU A 56 3.56 -13.83 -8.10
N ILE A 57 4.78 -14.16 -7.65
CA ILE A 57 5.60 -13.25 -6.82
C ILE A 57 6.00 -12.02 -7.63
N ALA A 58 6.37 -12.18 -8.89
CA ALA A 58 6.66 -11.06 -9.79
C ALA A 58 5.43 -10.17 -9.99
N ALA A 59 4.24 -10.77 -10.13
CA ALA A 59 2.97 -10.06 -10.21
C ALA A 59 2.66 -9.24 -8.94
N VAL A 60 2.76 -9.85 -7.76
CA VAL A 60 2.60 -9.15 -6.47
C VAL A 60 3.63 -8.03 -6.34
N THR A 61 4.88 -8.27 -6.71
CA THR A 61 5.93 -7.24 -6.71
C THR A 61 5.60 -6.09 -7.65
N SER A 62 5.08 -6.39 -8.85
CA SER A 62 4.63 -5.38 -9.80
C SER A 62 3.46 -4.57 -9.25
N HIS A 63 2.52 -5.21 -8.56
CA HIS A 63 1.43 -4.54 -7.85
C HIS A 63 1.97 -3.59 -6.76
N GLU A 64 2.91 -4.04 -5.92
CA GLU A 64 3.56 -3.16 -4.92
C GLU A 64 4.31 -1.98 -5.56
N ASN A 65 4.91 -2.18 -6.72
CA ASN A 65 5.49 -1.09 -7.51
C ASN A 65 4.43 -0.14 -8.06
N GLY A 66 3.19 -0.57 -8.27
CA GLY A 66 2.05 0.28 -8.56
C GLY A 66 1.74 1.24 -7.40
N HIS A 67 1.80 0.77 -6.15
CA HIS A 67 1.69 1.66 -4.98
C HIS A 67 2.79 2.72 -4.92
N ARG A 68 4.00 2.36 -5.34
CA ARG A 68 5.11 3.32 -5.50
C ARG A 68 4.83 4.32 -6.62
N HIS A 69 4.44 3.84 -7.80
CA HIS A 69 4.20 4.64 -8.99
C HIS A 69 3.14 5.73 -8.72
N HIS A 70 2.06 5.37 -8.03
CA HIS A 70 0.98 6.29 -7.69
C HIS A 70 1.14 7.00 -6.33
N LEU A 71 2.29 6.85 -5.67
CA LEU A 71 2.63 7.52 -4.40
C LEU A 71 1.61 7.27 -3.27
N HIS A 72 0.97 6.10 -3.23
CA HIS A 72 -0.17 5.83 -2.35
C HIS A 72 0.14 6.07 -0.87
N VAL A 73 1.29 5.59 -0.37
CA VAL A 73 1.74 5.80 1.02
C VAL A 73 1.98 7.28 1.30
N TRP A 74 2.63 8.01 0.39
CA TRP A 74 2.97 9.42 0.57
C TRP A 74 1.74 10.33 0.54
N THR A 75 0.80 10.07 -0.37
CA THR A 75 -0.47 10.82 -0.36
C THR A 75 -1.31 10.48 0.88
N ASN A 76 -1.29 9.23 1.36
CA ASN A 76 -1.94 8.84 2.62
C ASN A 76 -1.30 9.55 3.83
N LEU A 77 0.03 9.69 3.84
CA LEU A 77 0.77 10.42 4.86
C LEU A 77 0.42 11.91 4.85
N MET A 78 0.38 12.54 3.67
CA MET A 78 -0.01 13.94 3.52
C MET A 78 -1.41 14.19 4.11
N LEU A 79 -2.39 13.32 3.81
CA LEU A 79 -3.72 13.44 4.41
C LEU A 79 -3.67 13.33 5.94
N ARG A 80 -2.94 12.36 6.48
CA ARG A 80 -2.78 12.20 7.95
C ARG A 80 -2.14 13.42 8.59
N CYS A 81 -1.13 14.03 7.97
CA CYS A 81 -0.51 15.28 8.41
C CYS A 81 -1.50 16.47 8.42
N LEU A 82 -2.57 16.39 7.65
CA LEU A 82 -3.69 17.34 7.64
C LEU A 82 -4.89 16.87 8.49
N PHE A 83 -4.70 15.86 9.35
CA PHE A 83 -5.73 15.22 10.17
C PHE A 83 -6.89 14.59 9.38
N LEU A 84 -6.66 14.24 8.13
CA LEU A 84 -7.61 13.54 7.27
C LEU A 84 -7.25 12.05 7.20
N ASN A 85 -8.23 11.18 7.42
CA ASN A 85 -8.05 9.74 7.29
C ASN A 85 -8.51 9.26 5.91
N PRO A 86 -7.70 8.45 5.18
CA PRO A 86 -8.13 7.87 3.92
C PRO A 86 -9.30 6.90 4.16
N GLY A 87 -10.46 7.22 3.58
CA GLY A 87 -11.65 6.37 3.67
C GLY A 87 -11.54 5.09 2.84
N ALA A 88 -12.45 4.14 3.09
CA ALA A 88 -12.46 2.83 2.43
C ALA A 88 -12.52 2.92 0.89
N ARG A 89 -13.30 3.86 0.35
CA ARG A 89 -13.38 4.09 -1.12
C ARG A 89 -12.02 4.43 -1.72
N ARG A 90 -11.24 5.28 -1.05
CA ARG A 90 -9.91 5.68 -1.53
C ARG A 90 -8.95 4.50 -1.49
N ARG A 91 -8.96 3.73 -0.39
CA ARG A 91 -8.14 2.51 -0.28
C ARG A 91 -8.47 1.52 -1.41
N ARG A 92 -9.76 1.25 -1.65
CA ARG A 92 -10.18 0.39 -2.75
C ARG A 92 -9.68 0.92 -4.11
N ARG A 93 -9.79 2.22 -4.37
CA ARG A 93 -9.26 2.82 -5.60
C ARG A 93 -7.75 2.62 -5.75
N GLN A 94 -6.99 2.79 -4.66
CA GLN A 94 -5.53 2.58 -4.66
C GLN A 94 -5.15 1.13 -4.99
N GLU A 95 -5.88 0.15 -4.46
CA GLU A 95 -5.67 -1.27 -4.82
C GLU A 95 -5.94 -1.50 -6.32
N LEU A 96 -7.03 -0.93 -6.86
CA LEU A 96 -7.37 -1.06 -8.27
C LEU A 96 -6.33 -0.41 -9.20
N GLU A 97 -5.79 0.76 -8.83
CA GLU A 97 -4.71 1.45 -9.56
C GLU A 97 -3.42 0.61 -9.56
N ALA A 98 -3.09 -0.01 -8.44
CA ALA A 98 -1.92 -0.88 -8.33
C ALA A 98 -2.10 -2.19 -9.12
N ASP A 99 -3.32 -2.75 -9.15
CA ASP A 99 -3.69 -3.88 -10.03
C ASP A 99 -3.56 -3.50 -11.52
N ASP A 100 -4.08 -2.33 -11.92
CA ASP A 100 -3.99 -1.85 -13.31
C ASP A 100 -2.53 -1.65 -13.72
N TYR A 101 -1.69 -1.16 -12.80
CA TYR A 101 -0.26 -1.07 -13.03
C TYR A 101 0.37 -2.45 -13.26
N ALA A 102 0.01 -3.47 -12.47
CA ALA A 102 0.50 -4.84 -12.69
C ALA A 102 0.03 -5.41 -14.05
N VAL A 103 -1.22 -5.16 -14.44
CA VAL A 103 -1.75 -5.54 -15.77
C VAL A 103 -0.96 -4.87 -16.89
N ALA A 104 -0.70 -3.56 -16.78
CA ALA A 104 0.08 -2.82 -17.77
C ALA A 104 1.52 -3.34 -17.93
N ASN A 105 2.05 -4.02 -16.92
CA ASN A 105 3.36 -4.69 -16.95
C ASN A 105 3.26 -6.19 -17.34
N GLY A 106 2.11 -6.66 -17.82
CA GLY A 106 1.92 -8.03 -18.30
C GLY A 106 1.65 -9.08 -17.23
N HIS A 107 1.30 -8.67 -16.00
CA HIS A 107 1.14 -9.58 -14.87
C HIS A 107 -0.32 -9.87 -14.46
N GLY A 108 -1.32 -9.49 -15.28
CA GLY A 108 -2.74 -9.56 -14.92
C GLY A 108 -3.23 -10.96 -14.47
N CYS A 109 -2.98 -11.99 -15.27
CA CYS A 109 -3.42 -13.36 -14.96
C CYS A 109 -2.73 -13.94 -13.71
N HIS A 110 -1.42 -13.70 -13.56
CA HIS A 110 -0.65 -14.14 -12.41
C HIS A 110 -1.07 -13.39 -11.14
N MET A 111 -1.41 -12.09 -11.24
CA MET A 111 -1.92 -11.32 -10.12
C MET A 111 -3.28 -11.83 -9.65
N ALA A 112 -4.18 -12.17 -10.58
CA ALA A 112 -5.46 -12.79 -10.24
C ALA A 112 -5.27 -14.11 -9.50
N SER A 113 -4.40 -14.99 -10.01
CA SER A 113 -4.09 -16.27 -9.37
C SER A 113 -3.47 -16.09 -7.97
N ALA A 114 -2.56 -15.13 -7.82
CA ALA A 114 -1.96 -14.80 -6.53
C ALA A 114 -3.01 -14.34 -5.50
N LEU A 115 -3.93 -13.44 -5.88
CA LEU A 115 -5.00 -12.95 -5.00
C LEU A 115 -5.88 -14.09 -4.49
N ARG A 116 -6.25 -15.05 -5.36
CA ARG A 116 -7.07 -16.23 -4.99
C ARG A 116 -6.37 -17.10 -3.93
N LYS A 117 -5.03 -17.15 -3.94
CA LYS A 117 -4.25 -17.93 -2.97
C LYS A 117 -4.03 -17.18 -1.66
N LEU A 118 -3.90 -15.86 -1.72
CA LEU A 118 -3.53 -15.02 -0.57
C LEU A 118 -4.68 -14.72 0.38
N SER A 119 -5.91 -14.55 -0.13
CA SER A 119 -7.00 -13.99 0.67
C SER A 119 -8.37 -14.47 0.20
N ASN A 120 -9.25 -14.73 1.17
CA ASN A 120 -10.68 -14.97 0.96
C ASN A 120 -11.52 -13.71 1.22
N HIS A 121 -10.89 -12.54 1.36
CA HIS A 121 -11.61 -11.30 1.62
C HIS A 121 -12.43 -10.89 0.39
N PRO A 122 -13.70 -10.44 0.55
CA PRO A 122 -14.57 -10.12 -0.59
C PRO A 122 -13.96 -9.12 -1.59
N ASP A 123 -13.20 -8.14 -1.10
CA ASP A 123 -12.56 -7.13 -1.97
C ASP A 123 -11.44 -7.76 -2.83
N ASP A 124 -10.70 -8.73 -2.30
CA ASP A 124 -9.63 -9.40 -3.04
C ASP A 124 -10.19 -10.40 -4.06
N ILE A 125 -11.30 -11.07 -3.71
CA ILE A 125 -12.08 -11.90 -4.63
C ILE A 125 -12.58 -11.04 -5.80
N PHE A 126 -13.18 -9.89 -5.52
CA PHE A 126 -13.64 -8.96 -6.56
C PHE A 126 -12.50 -8.49 -7.47
N ARG A 127 -11.33 -8.17 -6.89
CA ARG A 127 -10.14 -7.77 -7.66
C ARG A 127 -9.65 -8.90 -8.56
N ALA A 128 -9.58 -10.13 -8.05
CA ALA A 128 -9.21 -11.30 -8.83
C ALA A 128 -10.18 -11.53 -10.01
N GLU A 129 -11.48 -11.48 -9.77
CA GLU A 129 -12.51 -11.61 -10.82
C GLU A 129 -12.45 -10.49 -11.85
N ARG A 130 -12.10 -9.27 -11.44
CA ARG A 130 -11.86 -8.16 -12.37
C ARG A 130 -10.65 -8.45 -13.27
N LEU A 131 -9.54 -8.90 -12.70
CA LEU A 131 -8.32 -9.21 -13.43
C LEU A 131 -8.47 -10.41 -14.38
N GLU A 132 -9.26 -11.41 -14.00
CA GLU A 132 -9.59 -12.58 -14.85
C GLU A 132 -10.39 -12.20 -16.12
N ARG A 133 -11.01 -11.01 -16.14
CA ARG A 133 -11.82 -10.51 -17.27
C ARG A 133 -11.08 -9.54 -18.19
N MET A 134 -9.83 -9.19 -17.87
CA MET A 134 -8.97 -8.31 -18.67
C MET A 134 -8.11 -9.12 -19.63
#